data_AF-A0A365Z2V2-F1
#
_entry.id   AF-A0A365Z2V2-F1
#
_cell.length_a   1.000
_cell.length_b   1.000
_cell.length_c   1.000
_cell.angle_alpha   90.00
_cell.angle_beta   90.00
_cell.angle_gamma   90.00
#
_symmetry.space_group_name_H-M   'P 1'
#
loop_
_entity.id
_entity.type
_entity.pdbx_description
1 polymer ?
#
loop_
_entity_poly.entity_id
_entity_poly.type
_entity_poly.pdbx_seq_one_letter_code
_entity_poly.pdbx_strand_id
1 'polypeptide(L)'
;MLLVHAHPDDESITTGGTIARYAAQGADVTVVTCTLGEEGEIIPPGLDQLGAWAGDQLGGYRAGELSAAGAELGWSRHRYLGGIGRWRDSGMAGTPSAEHPRAFVRGSVAEQAAQLLDVLDELRPEVVVTYDSFGGYGHPDHIRAHEITTMAAERAESVVRVFHTVSSASATARGLARLRAEGAPFRVPGDGELPTVPDERITTTVDIGSYRERKLAALRAHATQVSVGGDCFALSNGIAQPVPSAEYFVLARGPAEGAETDLFGGLGS
;
A
#
# COMPACT_ATOMS: atom_id res chain seq x y z
N MET A 1 2.05 -10.91 10.60
CA MET A 1 2.16 -10.62 9.14
C MET A 1 2.98 -9.37 8.92
N LEU A 2 3.54 -9.23 7.73
CA LEU A 2 4.28 -8.03 7.33
C LEU A 2 3.80 -7.53 5.97
N LEU A 3 3.53 -6.24 5.84
CA LEU A 3 3.11 -5.60 4.59
C LEU A 3 4.20 -4.63 4.14
N VAL A 4 4.66 -4.75 2.89
CA VAL A 4 5.71 -3.89 2.32
C VAL A 4 5.11 -2.96 1.28
N HIS A 5 5.18 -1.67 1.57
CA HIS A 5 4.65 -0.59 0.75
C HIS A 5 5.74 0.42 0.36
N ALA A 6 5.57 1.09 -0.76
CA ALA A 6 6.55 2.02 -1.29
C ALA A 6 6.50 3.37 -0.57
N HIS A 7 5.29 3.92 -0.41
CA HIS A 7 5.08 5.29 0.10
C HIS A 7 4.08 5.35 1.25
N PRO A 8 4.07 6.45 2.03
CA PRO A 8 3.03 6.71 3.02
C PRO A 8 1.66 7.01 2.39
N ASP A 9 0.70 6.09 2.49
CA ASP A 9 -0.71 6.12 2.00
C ASP A 9 -1.09 4.79 1.32
N ASP A 10 -0.14 4.16 0.64
CA ASP A 10 -0.28 2.88 -0.04
C ASP A 10 -0.90 1.80 0.86
N GLU A 11 -0.50 1.77 2.13
CA GLU A 11 -0.99 0.81 3.10
C GLU A 11 -2.49 1.02 3.37
N SER A 12 -2.92 2.27 3.46
CA SER A 12 -4.32 2.63 3.66
C SER A 12 -5.14 2.38 2.40
N ILE A 13 -4.60 2.71 1.23
CA ILE A 13 -5.26 2.55 -0.08
C ILE A 13 -5.51 1.07 -0.39
N THR A 14 -4.46 0.26 -0.31
CA THR A 14 -4.47 -1.11 -0.86
C THR A 14 -4.75 -2.19 0.17
N THR A 15 -4.44 -1.96 1.46
CA THR A 15 -4.50 -3.00 2.49
C THR A 15 -5.09 -2.54 3.82
N GLY A 16 -5.63 -1.31 3.90
CA GLY A 16 -6.02 -0.69 5.16
C GLY A 16 -7.08 -1.47 5.91
N GLY A 17 -8.08 -2.03 5.20
CA GLY A 17 -9.12 -2.84 5.83
C GLY A 17 -8.58 -4.17 6.34
N THR A 18 -7.66 -4.79 5.61
CA THR A 18 -6.97 -6.04 5.97
C THR A 18 -6.09 -5.84 7.20
N ILE A 19 -5.29 -4.77 7.23
CA ILE A 19 -4.50 -4.37 8.40
C ILE A 19 -5.41 -4.24 9.62
N ALA A 20 -6.47 -3.44 9.50
CA ALA A 20 -7.40 -3.19 10.60
C ALA A 20 -8.10 -4.46 11.09
N ARG A 21 -8.46 -5.37 10.18
CA ARG A 21 -9.04 -6.67 10.51
C ARG A 21 -8.09 -7.53 11.32
N TYR A 22 -6.88 -7.78 10.83
CA TYR A 22 -5.94 -8.66 11.50
C TYR A 22 -5.42 -8.08 12.82
N ALA A 23 -5.20 -6.78 12.89
CA ALA A 23 -4.87 -6.09 14.13
C ALA A 23 -5.97 -6.26 15.19
N ALA A 24 -7.24 -6.08 14.81
CA ALA A 24 -8.37 -6.28 15.74
C ALA A 24 -8.55 -7.74 16.19
N GLN A 25 -8.06 -8.70 15.40
CA GLN A 25 -8.03 -10.12 15.73
C GLN A 25 -6.80 -10.53 16.57
N GLY A 26 -5.93 -9.58 16.89
CA GLY A 26 -4.75 -9.81 17.74
C GLY A 26 -3.52 -10.33 17.01
N ALA A 27 -3.50 -10.31 15.67
CA ALA A 27 -2.29 -10.63 14.92
C ALA A 27 -1.22 -9.55 15.12
N ASP A 28 0.05 -9.95 15.19
CA ASP A 28 1.17 -9.00 15.12
C ASP A 28 1.29 -8.52 13.66
N VAL A 29 0.84 -7.29 13.41
CA VAL A 29 0.84 -6.68 12.07
C VAL A 29 1.95 -5.64 12.01
N THR A 30 2.90 -5.84 11.10
CA THR A 30 3.95 -4.86 10.81
C THR A 30 3.78 -4.27 9.42
N VAL A 31 3.90 -2.94 9.30
CA VAL A 31 4.00 -2.24 8.02
C VAL A 31 5.44 -1.77 7.81
N VAL A 32 6.02 -2.09 6.65
CA VAL A 32 7.28 -1.54 6.17
C VAL A 32 6.98 -0.54 5.05
N THR A 33 7.46 0.68 5.18
CA THR A 33 7.39 1.70 4.12
C THR A 33 8.79 1.95 3.58
N CYS A 34 8.98 1.82 2.26
CA CYS A 34 10.30 1.89 1.63
C CYS A 34 10.88 3.31 1.61
N THR A 35 10.02 4.32 1.43
CA THR A 35 10.41 5.73 1.27
C THR A 35 9.55 6.66 2.12
N LEU A 36 9.80 7.96 2.09
CA LEU A 36 8.96 8.96 2.77
C LEU A 36 7.95 9.62 1.84
N GLY A 37 7.97 9.29 0.54
CA GLY A 37 7.10 9.95 -0.42
C GLY A 37 7.48 11.42 -0.63
N GLU A 38 8.78 11.72 -0.66
CA GLU A 38 9.30 13.09 -0.75
C GLU A 38 8.91 13.82 -2.04
N GLU A 39 8.59 13.09 -3.11
CA GLU A 39 8.26 13.64 -4.44
C GLU A 39 6.74 13.76 -4.68
N GLY A 40 5.93 13.51 -3.64
CA GLY A 40 4.48 13.58 -3.73
C GLY A 40 3.94 14.96 -4.10
N GLU A 41 2.82 14.99 -4.81
CA GLU A 41 2.01 16.20 -4.96
C GLU A 41 1.33 16.56 -3.62
N ILE A 42 0.85 17.79 -3.48
CA ILE A 42 0.26 18.28 -2.23
C ILE A 42 -1.13 18.86 -2.51
N ILE A 43 -2.17 18.23 -1.96
CA ILE A 43 -3.56 18.69 -2.12
C ILE A 43 -3.82 20.03 -1.41
N PRO A 44 -3.48 20.21 -0.11
CA PRO A 44 -3.79 21.46 0.59
C PRO A 44 -2.86 22.61 0.14
N PRO A 45 -3.38 23.71 -0.44
CA PRO A 45 -2.52 24.79 -0.94
C PRO A 45 -1.67 25.46 0.14
N GLY A 46 -2.13 25.44 1.39
CA GLY A 46 -1.40 25.98 2.54
C GLY A 46 -0.12 25.20 2.90
N LEU A 47 0.07 24.01 2.33
CA LEU A 47 1.23 23.14 2.57
C LEU A 47 2.17 23.03 1.35
N ASP A 48 1.87 23.74 0.26
CA ASP A 48 2.62 23.67 -1.02
C ASP A 48 4.14 23.83 -0.85
N GLN A 49 4.57 24.68 0.09
CA GLN A 49 5.98 24.96 0.34
C GLN A 49 6.76 23.76 0.93
N LEU A 50 6.09 22.67 1.30
CA LEU A 50 6.75 21.43 1.71
C LEU A 50 7.29 20.60 0.53
N GLY A 51 6.80 20.83 -0.69
CA GLY A 51 7.14 20.00 -1.85
C GLY A 51 8.62 20.05 -2.23
N ALA A 52 9.08 19.03 -2.97
CA ALA A 52 10.47 18.93 -3.45
C ALA A 52 10.90 20.12 -4.34
N TRP A 53 9.94 20.83 -4.92
CA TRP A 53 10.15 22.06 -5.69
C TRP A 53 10.41 23.31 -4.82
N ALA A 54 10.19 23.22 -3.51
CA ALA A 54 10.31 24.32 -2.56
C ALA A 54 11.19 23.92 -1.37
N GLY A 55 10.58 23.64 -0.21
CA GLY A 55 11.31 23.31 1.01
C GLY A 55 11.90 21.91 1.05
N ASP A 56 11.44 20.99 0.19
CA ASP A 56 11.82 19.57 0.20
C ASP A 56 11.70 18.94 1.61
N GLN A 57 10.54 19.19 2.25
CA GLN A 57 10.23 18.73 3.61
C GLN A 57 8.99 17.82 3.67
N LEU A 58 8.34 17.54 2.54
CA LEU A 58 7.10 16.76 2.48
C LEU A 58 7.26 15.38 3.13
N GLY A 59 8.38 14.68 2.92
CA GLY A 59 8.59 13.35 3.49
C GLY A 59 8.56 13.32 5.02
N GLY A 60 9.16 14.32 5.67
CA GLY A 60 9.11 14.45 7.13
C GLY A 60 7.69 14.72 7.63
N TYR A 61 6.90 15.48 6.88
CA TYR A 61 5.49 15.73 7.17
C TYR A 61 4.64 14.46 7.01
N ARG A 62 4.81 13.74 5.89
CA ARG A 62 4.10 12.48 5.59
C ARG A 62 4.41 11.36 6.58
N ALA A 63 5.55 11.40 7.27
CA ALA A 63 5.81 10.49 8.39
C ALA A 63 4.81 10.66 9.55
N GLY A 64 4.37 11.90 9.81
CA GLY A 64 3.32 12.20 10.78
C GLY A 64 1.95 11.70 10.31
N GLU A 65 1.62 11.89 9.02
CA GLU A 65 0.38 11.38 8.42
C GLU A 65 0.31 9.85 8.49
N LEU A 66 1.41 9.16 8.18
CA LEU A 66 1.52 7.70 8.31
C LEU A 66 1.34 7.22 9.73
N SER A 67 1.93 7.92 10.70
CA SER A 67 1.76 7.58 12.12
C SER A 67 0.30 7.74 12.55
N ALA A 68 -0.41 8.76 12.06
CA ALA A 68 -1.82 8.96 12.35
C ALA A 68 -2.69 7.87 11.67
N ALA A 69 -2.41 7.53 10.41
CA ALA A 69 -3.07 6.42 9.72
C ALA A 69 -2.87 5.10 10.47
N GLY A 70 -1.66 4.85 10.97
CA GLY A 70 -1.35 3.69 11.80
C GLY A 70 -2.16 3.58 13.08
N ALA A 71 -2.47 4.71 13.72
CA ALA A 71 -3.32 4.74 14.91
C ALA A 71 -4.77 4.33 14.59
N GLU A 72 -5.27 4.71 13.41
CA GLU A 72 -6.61 4.32 12.95
C GLU A 72 -6.69 2.83 12.56
N LEU A 73 -5.65 2.32 11.89
CA LEU A 73 -5.60 0.92 11.44
C LEU A 73 -5.23 -0.05 12.58
N GLY A 74 -4.41 0.39 13.53
CA GLY A 74 -4.04 -0.39 14.71
C GLY A 74 -2.93 -1.42 14.47
N TRP A 75 -2.07 -1.25 13.46
CA TRP A 75 -0.91 -2.13 13.30
C TRP A 75 -0.02 -2.09 14.56
N SER A 76 0.70 -3.18 14.81
CA SER A 76 1.54 -3.33 16.01
C SER A 76 2.86 -2.56 15.88
N ARG A 77 3.43 -2.53 14.66
CA ARG A 77 4.73 -1.93 14.40
C ARG A 77 4.76 -1.27 13.02
N HIS A 78 5.58 -0.23 12.91
CA HIS A 78 5.97 0.37 11.64
C HIS A 78 7.51 0.41 11.53
N ARG A 79 8.02 0.21 10.32
CA ARG A 79 9.44 0.32 9.98
C ARG A 79 9.60 1.10 8.67
N TYR A 80 10.63 1.93 8.61
CA TYR A 80 11.15 2.41 7.32
C TYR A 80 12.26 1.49 6.85
N LEU A 81 12.24 1.09 5.57
CA LEU A 81 13.26 0.22 5.01
C LEU A 81 14.65 0.86 5.14
N GLY A 82 15.57 0.19 5.85
CA GLY A 82 16.93 0.69 6.07
C GLY A 82 17.02 1.94 6.97
N GLY A 83 15.92 2.32 7.62
CA GLY A 83 15.82 3.51 8.48
C GLY A 83 15.13 4.70 7.80
N ILE A 84 14.61 5.62 8.63
CA ILE A 84 13.84 6.77 8.14
C ILE A 84 14.68 7.63 7.18
N GLY A 85 14.16 7.89 5.98
CA GLY A 85 14.85 8.66 4.95
C GLY A 85 16.07 7.94 4.34
N ARG A 86 16.27 6.63 4.53
CA ARG A 86 17.36 5.91 3.89
C ARG A 86 17.23 5.95 2.37
N TRP A 87 16.05 5.61 1.86
CA TRP A 87 15.70 5.66 0.45
C TRP A 87 14.68 6.76 0.22
N ARG A 88 14.95 7.58 -0.80
CA ARG A 88 14.08 8.66 -1.23
C ARG A 88 13.08 8.12 -2.26
N ASP A 89 11.86 8.61 -2.21
CA ASP A 89 10.89 8.48 -3.29
C ASP A 89 11.55 8.81 -4.65
N SER A 90 11.41 7.90 -5.61
CA SER A 90 12.00 8.04 -6.93
C SER A 90 11.17 8.93 -7.84
N GLY A 91 9.91 9.20 -7.49
CA GLY A 91 8.90 9.73 -8.40
C GLY A 91 8.62 8.79 -9.57
N MET A 92 7.90 9.31 -10.57
CA MET A 92 7.52 8.55 -11.76
C MET A 92 8.70 8.29 -12.71
N ALA A 93 8.61 7.24 -13.52
CA ALA A 93 9.65 6.92 -14.50
C ALA A 93 9.93 8.12 -15.44
N GLY A 94 11.21 8.50 -15.55
CA GLY A 94 11.66 9.59 -16.42
C GLY A 94 11.63 10.98 -15.79
N THR A 95 11.21 11.13 -14.54
CA THR A 95 11.33 12.40 -13.81
C THR A 95 12.78 12.63 -13.33
N PRO A 96 13.20 13.90 -13.11
CA PRO A 96 14.51 14.21 -12.56
C PRO A 96 14.77 13.60 -11.16
N SER A 97 13.72 13.35 -10.38
CA SER A 97 13.81 12.73 -9.06
C SER A 97 14.44 11.34 -9.09
N ALA A 98 14.23 10.57 -10.17
CA ALA A 98 14.81 9.25 -10.35
C ALA A 98 16.35 9.28 -10.45
N GLU A 99 16.95 10.45 -10.73
CA GLU A 99 18.41 10.65 -10.75
C GLU A 99 18.97 11.03 -9.37
N HIS A 100 18.12 11.28 -8.37
CA HIS A 100 18.58 11.64 -7.03
C HIS A 100 19.46 10.51 -6.44
N PRO A 101 20.61 10.80 -5.79
CA PRO A 101 21.54 9.76 -5.31
C PRO A 101 20.93 8.74 -4.33
N ARG A 102 19.88 9.13 -3.60
CA ARG A 102 19.12 8.27 -2.69
C ARG A 102 17.81 7.72 -3.29
N ALA A 103 17.48 8.01 -4.55
CA ALA A 103 16.26 7.50 -5.18
C ALA A 103 16.21 5.98 -5.03
N PHE A 104 15.07 5.47 -4.56
CA PHE A 104 14.91 4.08 -4.19
C PHE A 104 15.21 3.13 -5.36
N VAL A 105 14.82 3.48 -6.59
CA VAL A 105 15.15 2.70 -7.79
C VAL A 105 16.63 2.68 -8.15
N ARG A 106 17.44 3.66 -7.70
CA ARG A 106 18.89 3.67 -7.93
C ARG A 106 19.66 2.82 -6.93
N GLY A 107 19.09 2.57 -5.75
CA GLY A 107 19.74 1.76 -4.73
C GLY A 107 20.01 0.34 -5.22
N SER A 108 20.99 -0.32 -4.62
CA SER A 108 21.27 -1.72 -4.92
C SER A 108 20.11 -2.59 -4.46
N VAL A 109 19.51 -3.35 -5.39
CA VAL A 109 18.44 -4.31 -5.09
C VAL A 109 18.89 -5.28 -4.01
N ALA A 110 20.14 -5.77 -4.08
CA ALA A 110 20.68 -6.71 -3.10
C ALA A 110 20.83 -6.10 -1.71
N GLU A 111 21.19 -4.81 -1.62
CA GLU A 111 21.27 -4.09 -0.35
C GLU A 111 19.88 -3.89 0.26
N GLN A 112 18.92 -3.45 -0.55
CA GLN A 112 17.54 -3.21 -0.11
C GLN A 112 16.85 -4.51 0.31
N ALA A 113 17.04 -5.59 -0.45
CA ALA A 113 16.54 -6.92 -0.09
C ALA A 113 17.20 -7.46 1.18
N ALA A 114 18.49 -7.19 1.42
CA ALA A 114 19.14 -7.54 2.68
C ALA A 114 18.56 -6.76 3.86
N GLN A 115 18.31 -5.46 3.71
CA GLN A 115 17.65 -4.64 4.74
C GLN A 115 16.24 -5.14 5.07
N LEU A 116 15.48 -5.59 4.06
CA LEU A 116 14.16 -6.17 4.30
C LEU A 116 14.27 -7.55 4.93
N LEU A 117 15.24 -8.38 4.51
CA LEU A 117 15.50 -9.68 5.11
C LEU A 117 15.82 -9.55 6.60
N ASP A 118 16.61 -8.56 7.01
CA ASP A 118 16.88 -8.31 8.44
C ASP A 118 15.59 -8.11 9.24
N VAL A 119 14.60 -7.41 8.67
CA VAL A 119 13.28 -7.22 9.29
C VAL A 119 12.47 -8.52 9.31
N LEU A 120 12.52 -9.31 8.23
CA LEU A 120 11.84 -10.60 8.17
C LEU A 120 12.44 -11.59 9.17
N ASP A 121 13.76 -11.64 9.32
CA ASP A 121 14.45 -12.52 10.27
C ASP A 121 14.21 -12.10 11.73
N GLU A 122 14.14 -10.78 12.01
CA GLU A 122 13.78 -10.24 13.33
C GLU A 122 12.35 -10.61 13.72
N LEU A 123 11.38 -10.32 12.83
CA LEU A 123 9.95 -10.36 13.16
C LEU A 123 9.30 -11.70 12.82
N ARG A 124 9.99 -12.53 12.04
CA ARG A 124 9.57 -13.87 11.61
C ARG A 124 8.11 -13.97 11.13
N PRO A 125 7.62 -13.09 10.24
CA PRO A 125 6.23 -13.16 9.79
C PRO A 125 6.00 -14.40 8.93
N GLU A 126 4.82 -15.03 9.07
CA GLU A 126 4.40 -16.16 8.23
C GLU A 126 3.78 -15.72 6.90
N VAL A 127 3.15 -14.54 6.90
CA VAL A 127 2.47 -13.95 5.74
C VAL A 127 3.11 -12.61 5.43
N VAL A 128 3.52 -12.44 4.17
CA VAL A 128 4.00 -11.18 3.61
C VAL A 128 3.05 -10.71 2.50
N VAL A 129 2.75 -9.41 2.47
CA VAL A 129 1.97 -8.76 1.41
C VAL A 129 2.79 -7.67 0.73
N THR A 130 2.78 -7.61 -0.60
CA THR A 130 3.38 -6.51 -1.38
C THR A 130 2.64 -6.36 -2.72
N TYR A 131 3.22 -5.64 -3.68
CA TYR A 131 2.65 -5.45 -5.01
C TYR A 131 2.93 -6.65 -5.93
N ASP A 132 2.23 -6.71 -7.06
CA ASP A 132 2.63 -7.57 -8.17
C ASP A 132 3.87 -7.04 -8.91
N SER A 133 4.35 -7.77 -9.90
CA SER A 133 5.55 -7.39 -10.67
C SER A 133 5.37 -6.14 -11.54
N PHE A 134 4.12 -5.66 -11.72
CA PHE A 134 3.84 -4.40 -12.38
C PHE A 134 3.71 -3.23 -11.39
N GLY A 135 3.75 -3.50 -10.08
CA GLY A 135 3.60 -2.47 -9.05
C GLY A 135 2.17 -1.90 -8.99
N GLY A 136 1.17 -2.66 -9.44
CA GLY A 136 -0.23 -2.22 -9.55
C GLY A 136 -0.48 -1.28 -10.73
N TYR A 137 0.08 -0.08 -10.74
CA TYR A 137 -0.12 0.92 -11.81
C TYR A 137 1.16 1.33 -12.55
N GLY A 138 2.28 0.64 -12.29
CA GLY A 138 3.55 0.90 -12.97
C GLY A 138 4.45 1.92 -12.25
N HIS A 139 4.17 2.28 -10.99
CA HIS A 139 5.09 3.14 -10.24
C HIS A 139 6.43 2.44 -10.04
N PRO A 140 7.58 3.08 -10.36
CA PRO A 140 8.89 2.45 -10.25
C PRO A 140 9.21 1.94 -8.84
N ASP A 141 8.86 2.70 -7.80
CA ASP A 141 9.08 2.27 -6.42
C ASP A 141 8.20 1.08 -5.99
N HIS A 142 7.00 0.91 -6.57
CA HIS A 142 6.16 -0.26 -6.29
C HIS A 142 6.77 -1.52 -6.90
N ILE A 143 7.28 -1.39 -8.13
CA ILE A 143 8.03 -2.47 -8.81
C ILE A 143 9.27 -2.82 -7.97
N ARG A 144 10.03 -1.82 -7.51
CA ARG A 144 11.20 -2.08 -6.66
C ARG A 144 10.80 -2.73 -5.34
N ALA A 145 9.72 -2.30 -4.68
CA ALA A 145 9.21 -2.91 -3.46
C ALA A 145 8.83 -4.39 -3.69
N HIS A 146 8.19 -4.71 -4.83
CA HIS A 146 7.92 -6.09 -5.24
C HIS A 146 9.22 -6.91 -5.40
N GLU A 147 10.20 -6.39 -6.14
CA GLU A 147 11.48 -7.06 -6.40
C GLU A 147 12.20 -7.43 -5.09
N ILE A 148 12.39 -6.44 -4.21
CA ILE A 148 13.14 -6.66 -2.96
C ILE A 148 12.38 -7.58 -2.01
N THR A 149 11.05 -7.50 -2.00
CA THR A 149 10.21 -8.34 -1.14
C THR A 149 10.24 -9.79 -1.60
N THR A 150 10.15 -10.02 -2.91
CA THR A 150 10.25 -11.36 -3.48
C THR A 150 11.61 -11.98 -3.14
N MET A 151 12.70 -11.24 -3.37
CA MET A 151 14.06 -11.71 -3.06
C MET A 151 14.29 -11.97 -1.57
N ALA A 152 13.79 -11.10 -0.68
CA ALA A 152 13.93 -11.27 0.76
C ALA A 152 13.09 -12.45 1.28
N ALA A 153 11.85 -12.58 0.80
CA ALA A 153 10.93 -13.63 1.22
C ALA A 153 11.37 -15.03 0.78
N GLU A 154 12.10 -15.17 -0.33
CA GLU A 154 12.72 -16.45 -0.75
C GLU A 154 13.78 -16.95 0.24
N ARG A 155 14.42 -16.03 0.98
CA ARG A 155 15.51 -16.32 1.91
C ARG A 155 15.03 -16.42 3.36
N ALA A 156 13.93 -15.77 3.70
CA ALA A 156 13.37 -15.78 5.05
C ALA A 156 12.59 -17.08 5.31
N GLU A 157 13.12 -17.94 6.20
CA GLU A 157 12.53 -19.25 6.52
C GLU A 157 11.13 -19.15 7.14
N SER A 158 10.83 -18.05 7.85
CA SER A 158 9.52 -17.87 8.50
C SER A 158 8.40 -17.61 7.50
N VAL A 159 8.71 -17.07 6.32
CA VAL A 159 7.69 -16.61 5.37
C VAL A 159 7.11 -17.81 4.64
N VAL A 160 5.89 -18.20 5.02
CA VAL A 160 5.16 -19.32 4.43
C VAL A 160 4.37 -18.88 3.20
N ARG A 161 3.79 -17.67 3.23
CA ARG A 161 2.99 -17.12 2.14
C ARG A 161 3.42 -15.72 1.74
N VAL A 162 3.40 -15.46 0.43
CA VAL A 162 3.52 -14.13 -0.16
C VAL A 162 2.28 -13.85 -0.99
N PHE A 163 1.63 -12.73 -0.73
CA PHE A 163 0.47 -12.26 -1.48
C PHE A 163 0.78 -10.94 -2.19
N HIS A 164 0.24 -10.80 -3.39
CA HIS A 164 0.17 -9.52 -4.09
C HIS A 164 -1.18 -8.86 -3.82
N THR A 165 -1.19 -7.62 -3.34
CA THR A 165 -2.43 -6.81 -3.28
C THR A 165 -2.84 -6.37 -4.68
N VAL A 166 -4.13 -6.48 -4.99
CA VAL A 166 -4.70 -6.15 -6.31
C VAL A 166 -6.09 -5.53 -6.18
N SER A 167 -6.54 -4.84 -7.24
CA SER A 167 -7.90 -4.33 -7.34
C SER A 167 -8.75 -5.23 -8.25
N SER A 168 -9.88 -5.73 -7.75
CA SER A 168 -10.84 -6.50 -8.56
C SER A 168 -11.49 -5.62 -9.62
N ALA A 169 -11.50 -6.10 -10.87
CA ALA A 169 -12.22 -5.46 -11.97
C ALA A 169 -13.72 -5.36 -11.68
N SER A 170 -14.35 -6.44 -11.19
CA SER A 170 -15.79 -6.44 -10.94
C SER A 170 -16.19 -5.57 -9.76
N ALA A 171 -15.40 -5.57 -8.67
CA ALA A 171 -15.67 -4.74 -7.50
C ALA A 171 -15.50 -3.26 -7.80
N THR A 172 -14.47 -2.91 -8.56
CA THR A 172 -14.24 -1.54 -9.03
C THR A 172 -15.38 -1.08 -9.93
N ALA A 173 -15.79 -1.90 -10.91
CA ALA A 173 -16.92 -1.57 -11.79
C ALA A 173 -18.23 -1.34 -11.02
N ARG A 174 -18.55 -2.19 -10.03
CA ARG A 174 -19.71 -2.00 -9.14
C ARG A 174 -19.62 -0.71 -8.34
N GLY A 175 -18.45 -0.42 -7.77
CA GLY A 175 -18.20 0.80 -7.03
C GLY A 175 -18.39 2.05 -7.89
N LEU A 176 -17.81 2.07 -9.10
CA LEU A 176 -17.97 3.17 -10.04
C LEU A 176 -19.42 3.34 -10.49
N ALA A 177 -20.14 2.26 -10.78
CA ALA A 177 -21.56 2.33 -11.14
C ALA A 177 -22.39 2.97 -10.01
N ARG A 178 -22.11 2.61 -8.75
CA ARG A 178 -22.75 3.22 -7.58
C ARG A 178 -22.45 4.71 -7.46
N LEU A 179 -21.18 5.10 -7.61
CA LEU A 179 -20.77 6.51 -7.58
C LEU A 179 -21.43 7.35 -8.70
N ARG A 180 -21.63 6.77 -9.89
CA ARG A 180 -22.36 7.44 -10.99
C ARG A 180 -23.84 7.62 -10.66
N ALA A 181 -24.45 6.64 -10.00
CA ALA A 181 -25.88 6.66 -9.67
C ALA A 181 -26.20 7.59 -8.48
N GLU A 182 -25.36 7.60 -7.45
CA GLU A 182 -25.56 8.35 -6.20
C GLU A 182 -24.95 9.77 -6.25
N GLY A 183 -24.02 10.00 -7.18
CA GLY A 183 -23.19 11.20 -7.22
C GLY A 183 -21.94 11.07 -6.34
N ALA A 184 -20.83 11.63 -6.81
CA ALA A 184 -19.55 11.64 -6.09
C ALA A 184 -18.98 13.06 -6.02
N PRO A 185 -18.21 13.39 -4.99
CA PRO A 185 -17.57 14.71 -4.87
C PRO A 185 -16.36 14.90 -5.80
N PHE A 186 -15.97 13.86 -6.53
CA PHE A 186 -14.81 13.82 -7.44
C PHE A 186 -15.24 13.35 -8.84
N ARG A 187 -14.35 13.50 -9.85
CA ARG A 187 -14.63 13.01 -11.20
C ARG A 187 -14.69 11.48 -11.18
N VAL A 188 -15.86 10.91 -11.48
CA VAL A 188 -15.99 9.45 -11.61
C VAL A 188 -15.35 9.02 -12.94
N PRO A 189 -14.31 8.16 -12.93
CA PRO A 189 -13.66 7.70 -14.16
C PRO A 189 -14.59 6.81 -14.99
N GLY A 190 -14.30 6.69 -16.28
CA GLY A 190 -14.87 5.70 -17.19
C GLY A 190 -14.41 4.28 -16.88
N ASP A 191 -15.02 3.31 -17.55
CA ASP A 191 -14.67 1.90 -17.37
C ASP A 191 -13.27 1.62 -17.93
N GLY A 192 -12.43 0.92 -17.17
CA GLY A 192 -11.04 0.59 -17.56
C GLY A 192 -10.01 1.70 -17.33
N GLU A 193 -10.41 2.88 -16.84
CA GLU A 193 -9.45 3.94 -16.49
C GLU A 193 -8.69 3.69 -15.18
N LEU A 194 -9.23 2.84 -14.28
CA LEU A 194 -8.55 2.45 -13.05
C LEU A 194 -7.81 1.11 -13.25
N PRO A 195 -6.58 0.98 -12.70
CA PRO A 195 -5.83 -0.27 -12.76
C PRO A 195 -6.56 -1.36 -11.96
N THR A 196 -6.87 -2.47 -12.64
CA THR A 196 -7.56 -3.62 -12.05
C THR A 196 -7.04 -4.91 -12.67
N VAL A 197 -7.27 -6.03 -11.99
CA VAL A 197 -7.04 -7.37 -12.53
C VAL A 197 -8.37 -8.09 -12.77
N PRO A 198 -8.45 -8.99 -13.77
CA PRO A 198 -9.59 -9.88 -13.94
C PRO A 198 -9.81 -10.71 -12.67
N ASP A 199 -11.06 -10.89 -12.27
CA ASP A 199 -11.42 -11.58 -11.03
C ASP A 199 -10.93 -13.04 -11.01
N GLU A 200 -10.76 -13.69 -12.16
CA GLU A 200 -10.25 -15.05 -12.28
C GLU A 200 -8.78 -15.19 -11.84
N ARG A 201 -8.05 -14.07 -11.72
CA ARG A 201 -6.69 -14.07 -11.16
C ARG A 201 -6.67 -13.96 -9.64
N ILE A 202 -7.76 -13.54 -9.01
CA ILE A 202 -7.84 -13.32 -7.58
C ILE A 202 -7.96 -14.66 -6.88
N THR A 203 -7.05 -14.95 -5.96
CA THR A 203 -7.06 -16.20 -5.19
C THR A 203 -7.67 -16.01 -3.81
N THR A 204 -7.66 -14.78 -3.29
CA THR A 204 -8.06 -14.48 -1.92
C THR A 204 -8.86 -13.20 -1.84
N THR A 205 -9.99 -13.25 -1.14
CA THR A 205 -10.85 -12.10 -0.86
C THR A 205 -11.00 -11.93 0.65
N VAL A 206 -10.47 -10.85 1.20
CA VAL A 206 -10.61 -10.50 2.61
C VAL A 206 -11.78 -9.55 2.76
N ASP A 207 -12.87 -10.00 3.40
CA ASP A 207 -13.95 -9.10 3.81
C ASP A 207 -13.44 -8.11 4.86
N ILE A 208 -13.65 -6.82 4.57
CA ILE A 208 -13.27 -5.68 5.41
C ILE A 208 -14.48 -4.84 5.81
N GLY A 209 -15.71 -5.31 5.56
CA GLY A 209 -16.94 -4.53 5.77
C GLY A 209 -17.02 -3.89 7.15
N SER A 210 -16.72 -4.65 8.21
CA SER A 210 -16.71 -4.15 9.60
C SER A 210 -15.54 -3.21 9.93
N TYR A 211 -14.54 -3.10 9.06
CA TYR A 211 -13.31 -2.32 9.26
C TYR A 211 -13.20 -1.14 8.30
N ARG A 212 -14.20 -0.94 7.43
CA ARG A 212 -14.18 0.08 6.38
C ARG A 212 -14.08 1.50 6.93
N GLU A 213 -14.72 1.80 8.07
CA GLU A 213 -14.58 3.11 8.72
C GLU A 213 -13.15 3.39 9.18
N ARG A 214 -12.43 2.38 9.69
CA ARG A 214 -11.01 2.53 10.05
C ARG A 214 -10.15 2.79 8.82
N LYS A 215 -10.40 2.08 7.72
CA LYS A 215 -9.74 2.35 6.43
C LYS A 215 -10.00 3.78 5.97
N LEU A 216 -11.25 4.26 6.02
CA LEU A 216 -11.59 5.63 5.64
C LEU A 216 -10.95 6.67 6.56
N ALA A 217 -10.86 6.40 7.87
CA ALA A 217 -10.16 7.28 8.82
C ALA A 217 -8.65 7.35 8.52
N ALA A 218 -8.02 6.22 8.23
CA ALA A 218 -6.61 6.17 7.84
C ALA A 218 -6.34 6.90 6.51
N LEU A 219 -7.22 6.74 5.52
CA LEU A 219 -7.15 7.53 4.28
C LEU A 219 -7.27 9.04 4.54
N ARG A 220 -8.11 9.47 5.49
CA ARG A 220 -8.22 10.89 5.87
C ARG A 220 -6.98 11.42 6.60
N ALA A 221 -6.21 10.56 7.24
CA ALA A 221 -4.97 10.95 7.92
C ALA A 221 -3.88 11.37 6.91
N HIS A 222 -3.92 10.84 5.70
CA HIS A 222 -3.04 11.21 4.58
C HIS A 222 -3.55 12.45 3.84
N ALA A 223 -3.81 13.53 4.57
CA ALA A 223 -4.48 14.74 4.07
C ALA A 223 -3.72 15.46 2.95
N THR A 224 -2.40 15.30 2.84
CA THR A 224 -1.63 15.83 1.71
C THR A 224 -1.85 15.06 0.41
N GLN A 225 -2.19 13.78 0.49
CA GLN A 225 -2.25 12.86 -0.66
C GLN A 225 -3.67 12.43 -1.03
N VAL A 226 -4.58 12.37 -0.06
CA VAL A 226 -5.89 11.73 -0.20
C VAL A 226 -7.00 12.66 0.29
N SER A 227 -8.00 12.86 -0.56
CA SER A 227 -9.29 13.47 -0.21
C SER A 227 -10.36 12.39 -0.14
N VAL A 228 -11.05 12.26 1.01
CA VAL A 228 -12.10 11.25 1.21
C VAL A 228 -13.49 11.89 1.13
N GLY A 229 -14.42 11.25 0.43
CA GLY A 229 -15.78 11.74 0.26
C GLY A 229 -16.79 10.61 0.07
N GLY A 230 -17.74 10.50 1.00
CA GLY A 230 -18.71 9.40 1.00
C GLY A 230 -18.01 8.04 1.00
N ASP A 231 -18.30 7.22 -0.01
CA ASP A 231 -17.78 5.87 -0.17
C ASP A 231 -16.57 5.75 -1.12
N CYS A 232 -15.92 6.87 -1.41
CA CYS A 232 -14.75 6.94 -2.29
C CYS A 232 -13.69 7.90 -1.75
N PHE A 233 -12.52 7.87 -2.38
CA PHE A 233 -11.48 8.86 -2.21
C PHE A 233 -10.95 9.33 -3.57
N ALA A 234 -10.17 10.40 -3.59
CA ALA A 234 -9.41 10.83 -4.75
C ALA A 234 -8.01 11.26 -4.33
N LEU A 235 -7.07 11.14 -5.25
CA LEU A 235 -5.73 11.73 -5.13
C LEU A 235 -5.75 13.16 -5.68
N SER A 236 -4.58 13.78 -5.84
CA SER A 236 -4.44 15.14 -6.42
C SER A 236 -5.07 15.28 -7.81
N ASN A 237 -5.16 14.20 -8.58
CA ASN A 237 -5.80 14.16 -9.90
C ASN A 237 -7.33 14.31 -9.88
N GLY A 238 -7.96 14.31 -8.70
CA GLY A 238 -9.41 14.47 -8.54
C GLY A 238 -10.24 13.31 -9.10
N ILE A 239 -9.63 12.14 -9.30
CA ILE A 239 -10.30 10.94 -9.82
C ILE A 239 -10.84 10.09 -8.68
N ALA A 240 -12.15 9.85 -8.69
CA ALA A 240 -12.81 9.02 -7.69
C ALA A 240 -12.36 7.56 -7.77
N GLN A 241 -11.94 7.01 -6.64
CA GLN A 241 -11.64 5.60 -6.44
C GLN A 241 -12.60 5.03 -5.38
N PRO A 242 -13.43 4.03 -5.73
CA PRO A 242 -14.37 3.46 -4.77
C PRO A 242 -13.65 2.69 -3.66
N VAL A 243 -14.19 2.72 -2.45
CA VAL A 243 -13.71 1.87 -1.34
C VAL A 243 -14.65 0.68 -1.19
N PRO A 244 -14.32 -0.50 -1.76
CA PRO A 244 -15.15 -1.70 -1.65
C PRO A 244 -15.22 -2.23 -0.21
N SER A 245 -16.11 -3.20 0.03
CA SER A 245 -16.22 -3.90 1.32
C SER A 245 -15.23 -5.06 1.47
N ALA A 246 -14.40 -5.34 0.47
CA ALA A 246 -13.39 -6.38 0.51
C ALA A 246 -12.09 -5.88 -0.14
N GLU A 247 -10.97 -6.45 0.30
CA GLU A 247 -9.66 -6.30 -0.33
C GLU A 247 -9.24 -7.63 -0.96
N TYR A 248 -8.53 -7.55 -2.08
CA TYR A 248 -8.31 -8.67 -2.98
C TYR A 248 -6.83 -8.95 -3.14
N PHE A 249 -6.48 -10.23 -3.20
CA PHE A 249 -5.09 -10.67 -3.26
C PHE A 249 -4.90 -11.82 -4.24
N VAL A 250 -3.67 -11.92 -4.73
CA VAL A 250 -3.17 -13.08 -5.49
C VAL A 250 -2.08 -13.74 -4.65
N LEU A 251 -2.25 -15.02 -4.34
CA LEU A 251 -1.24 -15.85 -3.68
C LEU A 251 -0.09 -16.10 -4.67
N ALA A 252 1.02 -15.41 -4.45
CA ALA A 252 2.19 -15.47 -5.31
C ALA A 252 3.09 -16.67 -4.98
N ARG A 253 3.15 -17.04 -3.69
CA ARG A 253 3.96 -18.14 -3.18
C ARG A 253 3.35 -18.71 -1.91
N GLY A 254 3.41 -20.03 -1.75
CA GLY A 254 2.97 -20.74 -0.54
C GLY A 254 1.76 -21.65 -0.77
N PRO A 255 1.32 -22.39 0.25
CA PRO A 255 0.18 -23.31 0.15
C PRO A 255 -1.14 -22.52 0.05
N ALA A 256 -2.05 -22.94 -0.83
CA ALA A 256 -3.33 -22.25 -1.05
C ALA A 256 -4.44 -22.65 -0.07
N GLU A 257 -4.29 -23.78 0.62
CA GLU A 257 -5.36 -24.35 1.45
C GLU A 257 -5.82 -23.39 2.56
N GLY A 258 -7.10 -23.02 2.53
CA GLY A 258 -7.71 -22.09 3.49
C GLY A 258 -7.44 -20.60 3.21
N ALA A 259 -6.66 -20.28 2.18
CA ALA A 259 -6.26 -18.92 1.87
C ALA A 259 -7.37 -18.10 1.20
N GLU A 260 -8.49 -18.70 0.78
CA GLU A 260 -9.48 -18.06 -0.10
C GLU A 260 -10.16 -16.85 0.55
N THR A 261 -10.30 -16.86 1.88
CA THR A 261 -10.99 -15.79 2.65
C THR A 261 -10.21 -15.29 3.87
N ASP A 262 -9.01 -15.82 4.07
CA ASP A 262 -8.12 -15.53 5.19
C ASP A 262 -6.67 -15.77 4.77
N LEU A 263 -5.83 -14.74 4.78
CA LEU A 263 -4.40 -14.83 4.45
C LEU A 263 -3.65 -15.84 5.33
N PHE A 264 -4.09 -16.05 6.57
CA PHE A 264 -3.54 -17.05 7.50
C PHE A 264 -4.31 -18.38 7.47
N GLY A 265 -5.44 -18.47 6.77
CA GLY A 265 -6.31 -19.64 6.82
C GLY A 265 -5.56 -20.90 6.40
N GLY A 266 -5.68 -21.97 7.20
CA GLY A 266 -4.95 -23.22 6.97
C GLY A 266 -3.48 -23.22 7.42
N LEU A 267 -2.92 -22.09 7.86
CA LEU A 267 -1.65 -22.08 8.59
C LEU A 267 -1.90 -22.52 10.04
N GLY A 268 -1.01 -23.35 10.60
CA GLY A 268 -1.12 -23.81 11.98
C GLY A 268 -0.83 -22.65 12.94
N SER A 269 -1.70 -22.49 13.95
CA SER A 269 -1.52 -21.51 15.04
C SER A 269 -0.33 -21.84 15.94
#